data_AF-A0A165QEZ8-F1
#
_entry.id   AF-A0A165QEZ8-F1
#
_cell.length_a   1.000
_cell.length_b   1.000
_cell.length_c   1.000
_cell.angle_alpha   90.00
_cell.angle_beta   90.00
_cell.angle_gamma   90.00
#
_symmetry.space_group_name_H-M   'P 1'
#
loop_
_entity.id
_entity.type
_entity.pdbx_description
1 polymer ?
#
loop_
_entity_poly.entity_id
_entity_poly.type
_entity_poly.pdbx_seq_one_letter_code
_entity_poly.pdbx_strand_id
1 'polypeptide(L)'
;MSAKSWELTNFCFECRKEQQNGDLKRCSACASALYCDAVCQKKHWPEHKRLCRPVEGNWSDKYRGCQDGSTHQGKLELITWTSEPDSDGERTGFGAVYLNEAEDVKTMFKKKFKGDEEKFFKWRPAAFRWTCCGLDGDQNFGCDHHDVRYPKPCMCDFCAMGKPLPDSIYYGAEASRMGLKLSRGPDPRSFNPAKAALCVLGRTITGLEM
;
A
#
# COMPACT_ATOMS: atom_id res chain seq x y z
N MET A 1 -15.49 -21.11 15.76
CA MET A 1 -16.07 -20.09 14.87
C MET A 1 -14.98 -19.67 13.90
N SER A 2 -15.18 -19.98 12.62
CA SER A 2 -14.17 -19.80 11.57
C SER A 2 -13.91 -18.30 11.38
N ALA A 3 -12.73 -17.83 11.80
CA ALA A 3 -12.28 -16.49 11.47
C ALA A 3 -12.24 -16.41 9.94
N LYS A 4 -13.15 -15.63 9.36
CA LYS A 4 -13.27 -15.46 7.92
C LYS A 4 -11.91 -15.01 7.40
N SER A 5 -11.30 -15.89 6.60
CA SER A 5 -10.26 -15.56 5.65
C SER A 5 -10.56 -14.17 5.09
N TRP A 6 -9.68 -13.22 5.38
CA TRP A 6 -9.59 -11.99 4.62
C TRP A 6 -9.17 -12.40 3.21
N GLU A 7 -10.10 -12.91 2.42
CA GLU A 7 -9.85 -13.08 0.99
C GLU A 7 -9.62 -11.67 0.46
N LEU A 8 -8.37 -11.35 0.13
CA LEU A 8 -8.04 -10.19 -0.69
C LEU A 8 -9.01 -10.22 -1.88
N THR A 9 -10.05 -9.38 -1.83
CA THR A 9 -11.06 -9.32 -2.88
C THR A 9 -10.35 -8.94 -4.17
N ASN A 10 -10.26 -9.93 -5.06
CA ASN A 10 -9.56 -9.84 -6.31
C ASN A 10 -10.60 -9.46 -7.38
N PHE A 11 -10.43 -8.30 -8.02
CA PHE A 11 -11.27 -7.79 -9.10
C PHE A 11 -10.41 -7.56 -10.34
N CYS A 12 -11.05 -7.54 -11.51
CA CYS A 12 -10.36 -7.27 -12.77
C CYS A 12 -9.97 -5.79 -12.89
N PHE A 13 -8.70 -5.50 -13.20
CA PHE A 13 -8.19 -4.13 -13.31
C PHE A 13 -8.79 -3.34 -14.50
N GLU A 14 -9.33 -4.05 -15.50
CA GLU A 14 -10.02 -3.43 -16.63
C GLU A 14 -11.51 -3.22 -16.35
N CYS A 15 -12.26 -4.30 -16.08
CA CYS A 15 -13.72 -4.25 -16.02
C CYS A 15 -14.29 -4.07 -14.62
N ARG A 16 -13.43 -4.04 -13.59
CA ARG A 16 -13.75 -3.85 -12.16
C ARG A 16 -14.72 -4.87 -11.55
N LYS A 17 -15.07 -5.93 -12.29
CA LYS A 17 -15.88 -7.02 -11.77
C LYS A 17 -15.06 -7.88 -10.80
N GLU A 18 -15.61 -8.09 -9.61
CA GLU A 18 -15.19 -9.13 -8.69
C GLU A 18 -15.52 -10.51 -9.29
N GLN A 19 -14.63 -11.48 -9.11
CA GLN A 19 -14.86 -12.85 -9.55
C GLN A 19 -15.06 -13.73 -8.32
N GLN A 20 -16.27 -14.28 -8.17
CA GLN A 20 -16.65 -15.09 -7.00
C GLN A 20 -15.84 -16.39 -6.86
N ASN A 21 -15.15 -16.85 -7.92
CA ASN A 21 -14.46 -18.13 -7.94
C ASN A 21 -12.92 -18.03 -8.07
N GLY A 22 -12.30 -16.86 -7.84
CA GLY A 22 -10.84 -16.76 -7.70
C GLY A 22 -9.99 -16.88 -8.98
N ASP A 23 -10.60 -17.01 -10.16
CA ASP A 23 -9.90 -17.29 -11.44
C ASP A 23 -9.34 -16.05 -12.16
N LEU A 24 -9.06 -14.95 -11.45
CA LEU A 24 -8.41 -13.82 -12.09
C LEU A 24 -6.97 -14.16 -12.47
N LYS A 25 -6.67 -13.98 -13.75
CA LYS A 25 -5.36 -14.21 -14.33
C LYS A 25 -4.46 -13.05 -13.96
N ARG A 26 -3.28 -13.37 -13.44
CA ARG A 26 -2.23 -12.39 -13.16
C ARG A 26 -1.47 -12.05 -14.44
N CYS A 27 -1.04 -10.80 -14.55
CA CYS A 27 -0.05 -10.42 -15.55
C CYS A 27 1.18 -11.32 -15.42
N SER A 28 1.58 -12.00 -16.50
CA SER A 28 2.71 -12.94 -16.48
C SER A 28 4.06 -12.28 -16.20
N ALA A 29 4.19 -10.98 -16.46
CA ALA A 29 5.42 -10.24 -16.18
C ALA A 29 5.53 -9.82 -14.71
N CYS A 30 4.51 -9.14 -14.16
CA CYS A 30 4.59 -8.52 -12.83
C CYS A 30 3.85 -9.26 -11.71
N ALA A 31 3.03 -10.26 -12.06
CA ALA A 31 2.10 -10.96 -11.18
C ALA A 31 1.12 -10.09 -10.35
N SER A 32 1.15 -8.76 -10.51
CA SER A 32 0.43 -7.80 -9.68
C SER A 32 -0.97 -7.48 -10.20
N ALA A 33 -1.09 -7.21 -11.50
CA ALA A 33 -2.37 -6.85 -12.10
C ALA A 33 -3.20 -8.10 -12.40
N LEU A 34 -4.50 -8.03 -12.11
CA LEU A 34 -5.46 -9.13 -12.22
C LEU A 34 -6.48 -8.86 -13.34
N TYR A 35 -6.79 -9.88 -14.13
CA TYR A 35 -7.68 -9.77 -15.28
C TYR A 35 -8.60 -10.99 -15.40
N CYS A 36 -9.82 -10.79 -15.89
CA CYS A 36 -10.69 -11.91 -16.27
C CYS A 36 -10.02 -12.79 -17.33
N ASP A 37 -9.42 -12.15 -18.32
CA ASP A 37 -8.85 -12.80 -19.49
C ASP A 37 -7.83 -11.88 -20.21
N ALA A 38 -7.27 -12.38 -21.31
CA ALA A 38 -6.34 -11.64 -22.15
C ALA A 38 -6.98 -10.43 -22.86
N VAL A 39 -8.30 -10.40 -23.02
CA VAL A 39 -9.01 -9.25 -23.62
C VAL A 39 -8.96 -8.08 -22.63
N CYS A 40 -9.31 -8.31 -21.37
CA CYS A 40 -9.19 -7.33 -20.31
C CYS A 40 -7.75 -6.84 -20.13
N GLN A 41 -6.77 -7.76 -20.15
CA GLN A 41 -5.36 -7.39 -20.07
C GLN A 41 -4.91 -6.48 -21.22
N LYS A 42 -5.25 -6.82 -22.47
CA LYS A 42 -4.87 -6.02 -23.65
C LYS A 42 -5.51 -4.63 -23.62
N LYS A 43 -6.74 -4.53 -23.13
CA LYS A 43 -7.44 -3.25 -23.02
C LYS A 43 -6.82 -2.33 -21.97
N HIS A 44 -6.42 -2.87 -20.82
CA HIS A 44 -5.72 -2.12 -19.77
C HIS A 44 -4.22 -1.89 -20.08
N TRP A 45 -3.64 -2.62 -21.03
CA TRP A 45 -2.20 -2.59 -21.33
C TRP A 45 -1.59 -1.19 -21.55
N PRO A 46 -2.22 -0.25 -22.27
CA PRO A 46 -1.66 1.10 -22.45
C PRO A 46 -1.38 1.82 -21.13
N GLU A 47 -2.20 1.58 -20.11
CA GLU A 47 -2.02 2.10 -18.76
C GLU A 47 -1.05 1.22 -17.95
N HIS A 48 -1.27 -0.10 -17.97
CA HIS A 48 -0.50 -1.05 -17.16
C HIS A 48 0.99 -1.08 -17.49
N LYS A 49 1.37 -0.98 -18.78
CA LYS A 49 2.77 -1.15 -19.23
C LYS A 49 3.77 -0.20 -18.55
N ARG A 50 3.29 0.96 -18.09
CA ARG A 50 4.10 1.97 -17.38
C ARG A 50 4.40 1.59 -15.93
N LEU A 51 3.57 0.73 -15.35
CA LEU A 51 3.68 0.24 -13.97
C LEU A 51 4.16 -1.22 -13.89
N CYS A 52 4.06 -1.96 -15.00
CA CYS A 52 4.42 -3.36 -15.07
C CYS A 52 5.94 -3.53 -14.90
N ARG A 53 6.36 -4.05 -13.74
CA ARG A 53 7.74 -4.43 -13.45
C ARG A 53 7.85 -5.95 -13.33
N PRO A 54 8.83 -6.62 -13.97
CA PRO A 54 9.03 -8.04 -13.80
C PRO A 54 9.18 -8.44 -12.33
N VAL A 55 8.69 -9.63 -11.98
CA VAL A 55 8.92 -10.24 -10.66
C VAL A 55 10.40 -10.63 -10.55
N GLU A 56 11.27 -9.67 -10.23
CA GLU A 56 12.69 -9.95 -10.03
C GLU A 56 12.92 -10.38 -8.57
N GLY A 57 12.72 -11.67 -8.33
CA GLY A 57 13.28 -12.40 -7.19
C GLY A 57 12.72 -12.05 -5.79
N ASN A 58 11.77 -11.13 -5.65
CA ASN A 58 11.12 -10.84 -4.39
C ASN A 58 9.70 -11.42 -4.33
N TRP A 59 9.44 -12.28 -3.33
CA TRP A 59 8.13 -12.91 -3.09
C TRP A 59 6.98 -11.90 -2.99
N SER A 60 7.28 -10.66 -2.58
CA SER A 60 6.33 -9.59 -2.36
C SER A 60 5.80 -8.92 -3.65
N ASP A 61 6.51 -9.08 -4.78
CA ASP A 61 6.18 -8.35 -6.01
C ASP A 61 4.78 -8.64 -6.54
N LYS A 62 4.25 -9.85 -6.31
CA LYS A 62 2.89 -10.23 -6.72
C LYS A 62 1.76 -9.55 -5.94
N TYR A 63 2.08 -8.86 -4.84
CA TYR A 63 1.11 -8.18 -3.98
C TYR A 63 1.08 -6.66 -4.20
N ARG A 64 1.82 -6.12 -5.17
CA ARG A 64 1.93 -4.67 -5.38
C ARG A 64 0.63 -4.02 -5.86
N GLY A 65 -0.22 -4.75 -6.57
CA GLY A 65 -1.43 -4.22 -7.21
C GLY A 65 -2.52 -3.90 -6.19
N CYS A 66 -3.13 -2.71 -6.31
CA CYS A 66 -4.21 -2.22 -5.46
C CYS A 66 -5.58 -2.24 -6.17
N GLN A 67 -6.65 -2.10 -5.40
CA GLN A 67 -8.03 -2.20 -5.86
C GLN A 67 -8.49 -1.10 -6.81
N ASP A 68 -7.94 0.09 -6.60
CA ASP A 68 -8.15 1.27 -7.43
C ASP A 68 -7.34 1.24 -8.74
N GLY A 69 -6.47 0.25 -8.94
CA GLY A 69 -5.56 0.17 -10.09
C GLY A 69 -4.21 0.85 -9.85
N SER A 70 -3.99 1.43 -8.67
CA SER A 70 -2.67 1.88 -8.22
C SER A 70 -1.75 0.68 -7.94
N THR A 71 -0.46 0.94 -7.71
CA THR A 71 0.52 -0.12 -7.49
C THR A 71 1.65 0.36 -6.60
N HIS A 72 1.88 -0.36 -5.50
CA HIS A 72 3.03 -0.16 -4.62
C HIS A 72 4.34 -0.36 -5.35
N GLN A 73 5.22 0.63 -5.25
CA GLN A 73 6.53 0.64 -5.90
C GLN A 73 7.67 0.22 -4.96
N GLY A 74 7.39 0.11 -3.65
CA GLY A 74 8.35 -0.29 -2.60
C GLY A 74 8.34 -1.80 -2.37
N LYS A 75 9.18 -2.30 -1.46
CA LYS A 75 9.16 -3.72 -1.07
C LYS A 75 8.22 -3.89 0.13
N LEU A 76 7.67 -5.08 0.33
CA LEU A 76 7.14 -5.44 1.64
C LEU A 76 8.31 -5.66 2.59
N GLU A 77 8.30 -4.97 3.71
CA GLU A 77 9.30 -5.09 4.77
C GLU A 77 8.60 -5.49 6.06
N LEU A 78 9.07 -6.56 6.69
CA LEU A 78 8.55 -7.02 7.98
C LEU A 78 8.88 -5.99 9.07
N ILE A 79 7.87 -5.57 9.82
CA ILE A 79 8.03 -4.66 10.95
C ILE A 79 8.66 -5.44 12.10
N THR A 80 9.90 -5.10 12.43
CA THR A 80 10.70 -5.78 13.47
C THR A 80 11.13 -4.88 14.62
N TRP A 81 10.78 -3.59 14.54
CA TRP A 81 11.07 -2.57 15.55
C TRP A 81 9.86 -2.30 16.45
N THR A 82 10.10 -1.53 17.51
CA THR A 82 9.07 -1.00 18.39
C THR A 82 8.67 0.39 17.92
N SER A 83 7.37 0.70 17.97
CA SER A 83 6.88 2.02 17.59
C SER A 83 7.22 3.10 18.61
N GLU A 84 7.17 4.35 18.17
CA GLU A 84 6.95 5.46 19.09
C GLU A 84 5.58 5.32 19.77
N PRO A 85 5.39 5.91 20.95
CA PRO A 85 4.11 5.87 21.63
C PRO A 85 3.07 6.66 20.83
N ASP A 86 1.87 6.12 20.73
CA ASP A 86 0.72 6.84 20.16
C ASP A 86 0.17 7.88 21.15
N SER A 87 -0.99 8.48 20.81
CA SER A 87 -1.64 9.49 21.65
C SER A 87 -2.05 8.97 23.03
N ASP A 88 -2.28 7.67 23.18
CA ASP A 88 -2.65 7.01 24.43
C ASP A 88 -1.42 6.49 25.19
N GLY A 89 -0.21 6.68 24.63
CA GLY A 89 1.04 6.20 25.19
C GLY A 89 1.36 4.75 24.86
N GLU A 90 0.51 4.09 24.06
CA GLU A 90 0.65 2.70 23.67
C GLU A 90 1.67 2.53 22.55
N ARG A 91 2.27 1.33 22.47
CA ARG A 91 3.29 1.01 21.47
C ARG A 91 3.00 -0.31 20.79
N THR A 92 3.42 -0.40 19.55
CA THR A 92 3.44 -1.65 18.78
C THR A 92 4.86 -2.19 18.65
N GLY A 93 5.00 -3.49 18.39
CA GLY A 93 6.27 -4.18 18.25
C GLY A 93 6.34 -5.04 16.99
N PHE A 94 7.06 -6.17 17.11
CA PHE A 94 7.22 -7.14 16.02
C PHE A 94 5.87 -7.50 15.38
N GLY A 95 5.77 -7.33 14.06
CA GLY A 95 4.56 -7.59 13.30
C GLY A 95 3.42 -6.60 13.52
N ALA A 96 3.72 -5.38 13.98
CA ALA A 96 2.78 -4.30 14.21
C ALA A 96 1.55 -4.71 15.05
N VAL A 97 1.82 -5.46 16.13
CA VAL A 97 0.87 -5.72 17.21
C VAL A 97 1.28 -4.97 18.45
N TYR A 98 0.38 -4.82 19.44
CA TYR A 98 0.72 -4.23 20.73
C TYR A 98 1.89 -4.95 21.39
N LEU A 99 2.66 -4.21 22.19
CA LEU A 99 3.89 -4.74 22.81
C LEU A 99 3.68 -6.03 23.63
N ASN A 100 2.53 -6.17 24.28
CA ASN A 100 2.18 -7.36 25.06
C ASN A 100 1.99 -8.62 24.19
N GLU A 101 1.72 -8.48 22.89
CA GLU A 101 1.53 -9.59 21.95
C GLU A 101 2.78 -9.82 21.06
N ALA A 102 3.71 -8.88 21.01
CA ALA A 102 4.81 -8.87 20.04
C ALA A 102 5.72 -10.11 20.13
N GLU A 103 6.04 -10.59 21.34
CA GLU A 103 6.91 -11.77 21.51
C GLU A 103 6.21 -13.08 21.12
N ASP A 104 4.89 -13.17 21.29
CA ASP A 104 4.10 -14.33 20.84
C ASP A 104 4.05 -14.39 19.32
N VAL A 105 3.81 -13.24 18.66
CA VAL A 105 3.82 -13.13 17.20
C VAL A 105 5.20 -13.44 16.62
N LYS A 106 6.27 -12.96 17.26
CA LYS A 106 7.66 -13.26 16.89
C LYS A 106 8.00 -14.74 17.06
N THR A 107 7.50 -15.36 18.13
CA THR A 107 7.62 -16.81 18.35
C THR A 107 6.87 -17.59 17.27
N MET A 108 5.68 -17.13 16.89
CA MET A 108 4.88 -17.73 15.82
C MET A 108 5.60 -17.65 14.48
N PHE A 109 6.17 -16.50 14.12
CA PHE A 109 6.98 -16.33 12.91
C PHE A 109 8.15 -17.32 12.85
N LYS A 110 8.90 -17.47 13.95
CA LYS A 110 10.05 -18.39 14.03
C LYS A 110 9.65 -19.86 14.02
N LYS A 111 8.66 -20.27 14.83
CA LYS A 111 8.32 -21.70 15.03
C LYS A 111 7.32 -22.22 14.00
N LYS A 112 6.20 -21.54 13.82
CA LYS A 112 5.11 -21.97 12.94
C LYS A 112 5.43 -21.73 11.48
N PHE A 113 5.92 -20.52 11.17
CA PHE A 113 6.22 -20.12 9.79
C PHE A 113 7.67 -20.37 9.39
N LYS A 114 8.56 -20.76 10.33
CA LYS A 114 9.98 -21.06 10.05
C LYS A 114 10.72 -19.88 9.40
N GLY A 115 10.32 -18.65 9.72
CA GLY A 115 10.87 -17.44 9.10
C GLY A 115 10.40 -17.17 7.66
N ASP A 116 9.43 -17.92 7.15
CA ASP A 116 8.88 -17.71 5.80
C ASP A 116 7.96 -16.49 5.78
N GLU A 117 8.47 -15.38 5.26
CA GLU A 117 7.76 -14.11 5.17
C GLU A 117 6.51 -14.18 4.29
N GLU A 118 6.52 -14.96 3.21
CA GLU A 118 5.34 -15.05 2.35
C GLU A 118 4.19 -15.75 3.08
N LYS A 119 4.47 -16.86 3.77
CA LYS A 119 3.46 -17.55 4.58
C LYS A 119 2.99 -16.69 5.74
N PHE A 120 3.89 -15.91 6.33
CA PHE A 120 3.56 -15.01 7.42
C PHE A 120 2.69 -13.83 6.94
N PHE A 121 3.01 -13.24 5.79
CA PHE A 121 2.21 -12.21 5.13
C PHE A 121 0.82 -12.74 4.79
N LYS A 122 0.72 -13.97 4.27
CA LYS A 122 -0.55 -14.67 4.04
C LYS A 122 -1.36 -14.95 5.30
N TRP A 123 -0.81 -14.74 6.50
CA TRP A 123 -1.52 -14.86 7.77
C TRP A 123 -1.81 -13.49 8.38
N ARG A 124 -0.87 -12.55 8.31
CA ARG A 124 -0.98 -11.19 8.83
C ARG A 124 -0.26 -10.17 7.92
N PRO A 125 -0.93 -9.63 6.89
CA PRO A 125 -0.32 -8.67 5.97
C PRO A 125 0.10 -7.37 6.67
N ALA A 126 -0.69 -6.88 7.63
CA ALA A 126 -0.39 -5.70 8.45
C ALA A 126 0.90 -5.84 9.29
N ALA A 127 1.50 -7.03 9.36
CA ALA A 127 2.82 -7.18 9.98
C ALA A 127 3.95 -6.57 9.14
N PHE A 128 3.66 -6.23 7.89
CA PHE A 128 4.60 -5.67 6.93
C PHE A 128 4.20 -4.24 6.61
N ARG A 129 5.16 -3.49 6.06
CA ARG A 129 4.94 -2.17 5.47
C ARG A 129 5.39 -2.14 4.02
N TRP A 130 4.80 -1.24 3.23
CA TRP A 130 5.30 -0.88 1.91
C TRP A 130 6.32 0.25 2.00
N THR A 131 7.56 -0.01 1.60
CA THR A 131 8.64 1.00 1.72
C THR A 131 8.49 2.23 0.82
N CYS A 132 7.54 2.25 -0.12
CA CYS A 132 7.30 3.40 -0.99
C CYS A 132 6.42 4.49 -0.36
N CYS A 133 5.55 4.11 0.57
CA CYS A 133 4.53 5.00 1.13
C CYS A 133 4.40 4.89 2.65
N GLY A 134 5.02 3.89 3.28
CA GLY A 134 4.92 3.65 4.72
C GLY A 134 3.54 3.18 5.16
N LEU A 135 2.72 2.66 4.23
CA LEU A 135 1.43 2.06 4.54
C LEU A 135 1.61 0.59 4.90
N ASP A 136 0.68 0.05 5.68
CA ASP A 136 0.68 -1.36 6.07
C ASP A 136 0.53 -2.29 4.86
N GLY A 137 0.97 -3.54 5.01
CA GLY A 137 1.05 -4.50 3.91
C GLY A 137 -0.31 -4.95 3.37
N ASP A 138 -1.39 -4.79 4.13
CA ASP A 138 -2.78 -4.98 3.69
C ASP A 138 -3.36 -3.76 2.95
N GLN A 139 -2.66 -2.60 2.94
CA GLN A 139 -3.15 -1.43 2.25
C GLN A 139 -3.26 -1.69 0.74
N ASN A 140 -4.49 -1.85 0.27
CA ASN A 140 -4.81 -2.22 -1.09
C ASN A 140 -5.58 -1.11 -1.84
N PHE A 141 -5.55 0.12 -1.38
CA PHE A 141 -6.11 1.30 -2.06
C PHE A 141 -5.32 2.55 -1.69
N GLY A 142 -5.47 3.64 -2.45
CA GLY A 142 -4.88 4.93 -2.10
C GLY A 142 -3.36 4.90 -2.02
N CYS A 143 -2.71 4.03 -2.78
CA CYS A 143 -1.24 4.01 -2.86
C CYS A 143 -0.77 5.23 -3.64
N ASP A 144 -0.67 6.36 -2.94
CA ASP A 144 -0.11 7.60 -3.44
C ASP A 144 1.36 7.69 -3.03
N HIS A 145 2.22 7.87 -4.02
CA HIS A 145 3.61 8.15 -3.80
C HIS A 145 3.86 9.65 -3.93
N HIS A 146 4.80 10.21 -3.18
CA HIS A 146 5.04 11.67 -3.16
C HIS A 146 6.34 12.05 -3.86
N ASP A 147 6.85 11.17 -4.71
CA ASP A 147 8.21 11.25 -5.22
C ASP A 147 8.25 11.13 -6.74
N VAL A 148 9.02 12.04 -7.36
CA VAL A 148 9.24 12.10 -8.81
C VAL A 148 9.92 10.86 -9.38
N ARG A 149 10.59 10.07 -8.54
CA ARG A 149 11.23 8.81 -8.91
C ARG A 149 10.23 7.76 -9.35
N TYR A 150 8.94 7.91 -9.03
CA TYR A 150 7.91 6.97 -9.44
C TYR A 150 7.30 7.32 -10.81
N PRO A 151 6.89 6.32 -11.63
CA PRO A 151 6.58 6.55 -13.05
C PRO A 151 5.31 7.36 -13.33
N LYS A 152 4.30 7.26 -12.46
CA LYS A 152 3.06 8.05 -12.56
C LYS A 152 3.20 9.30 -11.68
N PRO A 153 2.48 10.39 -11.95
CA PRO A 153 2.33 11.48 -11.00
C PRO A 153 1.42 11.06 -9.84
N CYS A 154 1.67 11.56 -8.63
CA CYS A 154 0.77 11.41 -7.49
C CYS A 154 -0.64 11.97 -7.80
N MET A 155 -1.71 11.38 -7.26
CA MET A 155 -3.06 11.88 -7.50
C MET A 155 -3.73 12.48 -6.27
N CYS A 156 -3.04 12.54 -5.12
CA CYS A 156 -3.60 13.08 -3.89
C CYS A 156 -3.80 14.61 -3.97
N ASP A 157 -4.74 15.11 -3.14
CA ASP A 157 -5.06 16.53 -3.08
C ASP A 157 -3.84 17.40 -2.77
N PHE A 158 -2.96 16.97 -1.85
CA PHE A 158 -1.78 17.74 -1.47
C PHE A 158 -0.85 17.98 -2.67
N CYS A 159 -0.62 16.95 -3.49
CA CYS A 159 0.16 17.08 -4.70
C CYS A 159 -0.56 17.92 -5.77
N ALA A 160 -1.88 17.77 -5.91
CA ALA A 160 -2.68 18.60 -6.82
C ALA A 160 -2.67 20.09 -6.43
N MET A 161 -2.66 20.39 -5.13
CA MET A 161 -2.57 21.74 -4.56
C MET A 161 -1.15 22.30 -4.56
N GLY A 162 -0.11 21.49 -4.82
CA GLY A 162 1.28 21.93 -4.70
C GLY A 162 1.69 22.16 -3.24
N LYS A 163 1.10 21.44 -2.30
CA LYS A 163 1.38 21.54 -0.86
C LYS A 163 2.09 20.30 -0.33
N PRO A 164 2.98 20.45 0.67
CA PRO A 164 3.56 19.31 1.35
C PRO A 164 2.49 18.55 2.15
N LEU A 165 2.78 17.30 2.49
CA LEU A 165 1.99 16.58 3.49
C LEU A 165 2.06 17.30 4.85
N PRO A 166 0.93 17.40 5.59
CA PRO A 166 0.92 17.88 6.96
C PRO A 166 1.79 17.05 7.88
N ASP A 167 2.26 17.66 8.96
CA ASP A 167 3.18 17.01 9.91
C ASP A 167 2.51 15.84 10.64
N SER A 168 1.22 15.99 10.96
CA SER A 168 0.37 14.93 11.53
C SER A 168 0.38 13.66 10.67
N ILE A 169 0.31 13.81 9.35
CA ILE A 169 0.31 12.72 8.39
C ILE A 169 1.74 12.23 8.16
N TYR A 170 2.70 13.13 7.95
CA TYR A 170 4.05 12.77 7.55
C TYR A 170 4.84 12.10 8.69
N TYR A 171 4.71 12.63 9.91
CA TYR A 171 5.38 12.16 11.12
C TYR A 171 4.51 11.26 12.00
N GLY A 172 3.46 10.64 11.42
CA GLY A 172 2.65 9.67 12.13
C GLY A 172 3.50 8.61 12.85
N ALA A 173 3.12 8.31 14.09
CA ALA A 173 3.87 7.43 14.98
C ALA A 173 3.68 5.93 14.67
N GLU A 174 3.02 5.60 13.55
CA GLU A 174 2.74 4.22 13.17
C GLU A 174 4.03 3.47 12.87
N ALA A 175 4.11 2.21 13.31
CA ALA A 175 5.29 1.38 13.08
C ALA A 175 5.66 1.28 11.59
N SER A 176 4.67 1.27 10.69
CA SER A 176 4.89 1.22 9.24
C SER A 176 5.58 2.46 8.68
N ARG A 177 5.48 3.62 9.31
CA ARG A 177 6.13 4.86 8.85
C ARG A 177 7.55 5.05 9.37
N MET A 178 7.88 4.45 10.51
CA MET A 178 9.12 4.73 11.23
C MET A 178 10.41 4.45 10.48
N GLY A 179 11.31 5.42 10.42
CA GLY A 179 12.63 5.24 9.79
C GLY A 179 12.61 5.24 8.25
N LEU A 180 11.44 5.42 7.62
CA LEU A 180 11.38 5.69 6.17
C LEU A 180 11.72 7.15 5.88
N LYS A 181 12.53 7.37 4.85
CA LYS A 181 12.78 8.70 4.27
C LYS A 181 11.88 8.88 3.06
N LEU A 182 10.63 9.23 3.31
CA LEU A 182 9.65 9.52 2.25
C LEU A 182 9.80 10.96 1.77
N SER A 183 9.32 11.26 0.56
CA SER A 183 9.24 12.65 0.10
C SER A 183 8.10 13.35 0.84
N ARG A 184 8.38 14.52 1.43
CA ARG A 184 7.37 15.39 2.05
C ARG A 184 6.69 16.31 1.04
N GLY A 185 7.43 16.69 0.00
CA GLY A 185 6.99 17.67 -0.99
C GLY A 185 5.92 17.10 -1.93
N PRO A 186 5.09 17.97 -2.53
CA PRO A 186 4.18 17.55 -3.58
C PRO A 186 4.98 17.01 -4.76
N ASP A 187 4.43 16.03 -5.47
CA ASP A 187 4.92 15.69 -6.80
C ASP A 187 4.62 16.86 -7.75
N PRO A 188 5.63 17.59 -8.26
CA PRO A 188 5.41 18.78 -9.08
C PRO A 188 4.67 18.48 -10.39
N ARG A 189 4.67 17.22 -10.85
CA ARG A 189 3.95 16.78 -12.05
C ARG A 189 2.44 16.72 -11.84
N SER A 190 2.00 16.73 -10.59
CA SER A 190 0.59 16.60 -10.19
C SER A 190 -0.12 17.93 -10.03
N PHE A 191 0.62 19.04 -9.94
CA PHE A 191 0.04 20.36 -9.71
C PHE A 191 -0.95 20.70 -10.82
N ASN A 192 -2.14 21.13 -10.43
CA ASN A 192 -3.16 21.61 -11.37
C ASN A 192 -3.97 22.72 -10.70
N PRO A 193 -4.02 23.95 -11.26
CA PRO A 193 -4.62 25.09 -10.58
C PRO A 193 -6.13 24.95 -10.37
N ALA A 194 -6.85 24.34 -11.33
CA ALA A 194 -8.28 24.10 -11.18
C ALA A 194 -8.57 23.04 -10.10
N LYS A 195 -7.80 21.94 -10.10
CA LYS A 195 -7.91 20.93 -9.04
C LYS A 195 -7.50 21.48 -7.68
N ALA A 196 -6.47 22.33 -7.62
CA ALA A 196 -6.03 22.96 -6.38
C ALA A 196 -7.18 23.73 -5.71
N ALA A 197 -7.88 24.57 -6.47
CA ALA A 197 -9.04 25.31 -5.96
C ALA A 197 -10.15 24.37 -5.44
N LEU A 198 -10.44 23.31 -6.18
CA LEU A 198 -11.44 22.30 -5.78
C LEU A 198 -11.02 21.51 -4.53
N CYS A 199 -9.75 21.10 -4.44
CA CYS A 199 -9.20 20.39 -3.29
C CYS A 199 -9.21 21.28 -2.04
N VAL A 200 -8.83 22.55 -2.15
CA VAL A 200 -8.89 23.54 -1.06
C VAL A 200 -10.32 23.67 -0.55
N LEU A 201 -11.28 23.89 -1.46
CA LEU A 201 -12.69 24.02 -1.12
C LEU A 201 -13.23 22.73 -0.47
N GLY A 202 -12.96 21.58 -1.09
CA GLY A 202 -13.42 20.28 -0.62
C GLY A 202 -12.93 19.98 0.79
N ARG A 203 -11.65 20.17 1.06
CA ARG A 203 -11.05 19.96 2.40
C ARG A 203 -11.59 20.92 3.44
N THR A 204 -11.78 22.19 3.07
CA THR A 204 -12.39 23.18 3.97
C THR A 204 -13.80 22.77 4.36
N ILE A 205 -14.62 22.33 3.40
CA ILE A 205 -16.00 21.87 3.64
C ILE A 205 -16.02 20.62 4.53
N THR A 206 -15.07 19.70 4.35
CA THR A 206 -14.99 18.45 5.12
C THR A 206 -14.19 18.56 6.42
N GLY A 207 -13.66 19.75 6.75
CA GLY A 207 -12.84 19.97 7.94
C GLY A 207 -11.50 19.21 7.91
N LEU A 208 -11.01 18.84 6.72
CA LEU A 208 -9.72 18.18 6.56
C LEU A 208 -8.56 19.20 6.59
N GLU A 209 -7.40 18.74 7.05
CA GLU A 209 -6.18 19.55 7.10
C GLU A 209 -5.72 19.98 5.69
N MET A 210 -5.12 21.17 5.64
CA MET A 210 -4.78 21.92 4.41
C MET A 210 -3.33 21.86 4.01
#